data_AF-I6CPU7-F1
#
_entry.id   AF-I6CPU7-F1
#
_cell.length_a   1.000
_cell.length_b   1.000
_cell.length_c   1.000
_cell.angle_alpha   90.00
_cell.angle_beta   90.00
_cell.angle_gamma   90.00
#
_symmetry.space_group_name_H-M   'P 1'
#
loop_
_entity.id
_entity.type
_entity.pdbx_description
1 polymer ?
#
loop_
_entity_poly.entity_id
_entity_poly.type
_entity_poly.pdbx_seq_one_letter_code
_entity_poly.pdbx_strand_id
1 'polypeptide(L)' 'MSVQIDVYAGTVTQARQIRQDAREAIMLLAPGSVSEMQDYIPENRCYRATLEFQVTV' A
#
# COMPACT_ATOMS: atom_id res chain seq x y z
N MET A 1 4.67 -0.28 -16.38
CA MET A 1 5.50 0.41 -15.34
C MET A 1 5.02 0.01 -13.96
N SER A 2 5.87 -0.14 -12.95
CA SER A 2 5.45 -0.42 -11.57
C SER A 2 5.34 0.86 -10.75
N VAL A 3 4.35 0.93 -9.88
CA VAL A 3 4.12 2.02 -8.93
C VAL A 3 3.98 1.39 -7.54
N GLN A 4 4.65 1.97 -6.54
CA GLN A 4 4.56 1.55 -5.14
C GLN A 4 4.05 2.70 -4.27
N ILE A 5 3.12 2.39 -3.37
CA ILE A 5 2.60 3.28 -2.34
C ILE A 5 2.93 2.67 -0.98
N ASP A 6 3.74 3.37 -0.19
CA ASP A 6 4.05 3.01 1.18
C ASP A 6 3.26 3.88 2.17
N VAL A 7 2.44 3.24 2.98
CA VAL A 7 1.66 3.88 4.04
C VAL A 7 2.34 3.61 5.39
N TYR A 8 2.57 4.66 6.17
CA TYR A 8 3.12 4.54 7.53
C TYR A 8 2.10 5.03 8.56
N ALA A 9 1.85 4.23 9.61
CA ALA A 9 0.97 4.63 10.71
C ALA A 9 1.42 4.08 12.06
N GLY A 10 0.94 4.69 13.15
CA GLY A 10 1.25 4.24 14.53
C GLY A 10 0.65 2.88 14.89
N THR A 11 -0.36 2.41 14.15
CA THR A 11 -0.98 1.10 14.35
C THR A 11 -1.07 0.31 13.04
N VAL A 12 -0.97 -1.02 13.16
CA VAL A 12 -1.13 -1.96 12.05
C VAL A 12 -2.46 -1.78 11.33
N THR A 13 -3.53 -1.51 12.08
CA THR A 13 -4.89 -1.35 11.55
C THR A 13 -5.03 -0.08 10.73
N GLN A 14 -4.52 1.05 11.21
CA GLN A 14 -4.56 2.32 10.44
C GLN A 14 -3.76 2.23 9.15
N ALA A 15 -2.55 1.64 9.20
CA ALA A 15 -1.73 1.49 8.00
C ALA A 15 -2.44 0.62 6.95
N ARG A 16 -3.07 -0.49 7.38
CA ARG A 16 -3.85 -1.35 6.48
C ARG A 16 -5.07 -0.64 5.92
N GLN A 17 -5.81 0.12 6.74
CA GLN A 17 -7.01 0.81 6.29
C GLN A 17 -6.69 1.84 5.20
N ILE A 18 -5.68 2.69 5.41
CA ILE A 18 -5.30 3.70 4.40
C ILE A 18 -4.79 3.03 3.12
N ARG A 19 -4.01 1.93 3.22
CA ARG A 19 -3.59 1.15 2.05
C ARG A 19 -4.80 0.54 1.32
N GLN A 20 -5.82 0.09 2.06
CA GLN A 20 -7.05 -0.47 1.49
C GLN A 20 -7.84 0.62 0.74
N ASP A 21 -7.98 1.81 1.32
CA ASP A 21 -8.63 2.95 0.66
C ASP A 21 -7.90 3.31 -0.64
N ALA A 22 -6.56 3.31 -0.63
CA ALA A 22 -5.75 3.51 -1.83
C ALA A 22 -5.97 2.39 -2.86
N ARG A 23 -5.99 1.12 -2.43
CA ARG A 23 -6.26 -0.03 -3.31
C ARG A 23 -7.61 0.12 -4.02
N GLU A 24 -8.66 0.47 -3.28
CA GLU A 24 -10.00 0.65 -3.84
C GLU A 24 -10.03 1.73 -4.93
N ALA A 25 -9.35 2.86 -4.70
CA ALA A 25 -9.21 3.90 -5.70
C ALA A 25 -8.42 3.44 -6.94
N ILE A 26 -7.34 2.67 -6.75
CA ILE A 26 -6.50 2.17 -7.85
C ILE A 26 -7.23 1.09 -8.67
N MET A 27 -8.00 0.20 -8.05
CA MET A 27 -8.72 -0.86 -8.76
C MET A 27 -9.71 -0.32 -9.80
N LEU A 28 -10.24 0.89 -9.63
CA LEU A 28 -11.09 1.57 -10.61
C LEU A 28 -10.37 1.86 -11.94
N LEU A 29 -9.03 1.91 -11.92
CA LEU A 29 -8.20 2.17 -13.09
C LEU A 29 -7.77 0.88 -13.82
N ALA A 30 -8.26 -0.29 -13.39
CA ALA A 30 -7.91 -1.60 -13.94
C ALA A 30 -6.38 -1.79 -14.06
N PRO A 31 -5.63 -1.72 -12.94
CA PRO A 31 -4.19 -1.95 -12.97
C PRO A 31 -3.86 -3.37 -13.43
N GLY A 32 -2.61 -3.60 -13.81
CA GLY A 32 -2.05 -4.93 -14.00
C GLY A 32 -1.90 -5.67 -12.66
N SER A 33 -0.78 -6.38 -12.47
CA SER A 33 -0.53 -7.10 -11.22
C SER A 33 -0.61 -6.15 -10.01
N VAL A 34 -1.28 -6.58 -8.93
CA VAL A 34 -1.36 -5.85 -7.66
C VAL A 34 -0.82 -6.73 -6.55
N SER A 35 0.10 -6.22 -5.74
CA SER A 35 0.70 -6.91 -4.60
C SER A 35 0.60 -6.06 -3.34
N GLU A 36 0.60 -6.72 -2.19
CA GLU A 36 0.52 -6.08 -0.89
C GLU A 36 1.54 -6.66 0.06
N MET A 37 2.20 -5.80 0.81
CA MET A 37 3.13 -6.20 1.87
C MET A 37 2.84 -5.41 3.15
N GLN A 38 3.31 -5.96 4.25
CA GLN A 38 3.24 -5.31 5.55
C GLN A 38 4.52 -5.54 6.33
N ASP A 39 4.94 -4.49 7.04
CA ASP A 39 6.17 -4.46 7.80
C ASP A 39 6.02 -3.58 9.06
N TYR A 40 6.96 -3.70 9.97
CA TYR A 40 7.10 -2.83 11.14
C TYR A 40 8.50 -2.23 11.13
N ILE A 41 8.61 -0.90 11.18
CA ILE A 41 9.88 -0.16 11.16
C ILE A 41 10.24 0.22 12.60
N PRO A 42 11.20 -0.49 13.24
CA PRO A 42 11.50 -0.27 14.66
C PRO A 42 12.04 1.13 14.96
N GLU A 43 12.83 1.70 14.04
CA GLU A 43 13.48 3.01 14.21
C GLU A 43 12.45 4.13 14.32
N ASN A 44 11.35 4.01 13.56
CA ASN A 44 10.29 4.99 13.50
C ASN A 44 9.07 4.60 14.36
N ARG A 45 9.13 3.42 14.99
CA ARG A 45 8.04 2.82 15.78
C ARG A 45 6.70 2.83 15.05
N CYS A 46 6.71 2.58 13.74
CA CYS A 46 5.53 2.65 12.89
C CYS A 46 5.35 1.38 12.06
N TYR A 47 4.11 1.12 11.67
CA TYR A 47 3.74 0.04 10.77
C TYR A 47 3.75 0.58 9.34
N ARG A 48 4.39 -0.16 8.44
CA ARG A 48 4.37 0.09 7.00
C ARG A 48 3.40 -0.87 6.32
N ALA A 49 2.52 -0.35 5.48
CA ALA A 49 1.66 -1.14 4.60
C ALA A 49 1.93 -0.70 3.15
N THR A 50 2.45 -1.61 2.35
CA THR A 50 2.84 -1.35 0.97
C THR A 50 1.78 -1.89 0.01
N LEU A 51 1.44 -1.09 -1.00
CA LEU A 51 0.66 -1.47 -2.18
C LEU A 51 1.53 -1.26 -3.40
N GLU A 52 1.75 -2.30 -4.20
CA GLU A 52 2.46 -2.21 -5.47
C GLU A 52 1.53 -2.63 -6.59
N PHE A 53 1.55 -1.91 -7.71
CA PHE A 53 0.76 -2.27 -8.88
C PHE A 53 1.43 -1.90 -10.20
N GLN A 54 1.02 -2.57 -11.27
CA GLN A 54 1.46 -2.26 -12.62
C GLN A 54 0.47 -1.35 -13.34
N VAL A 55 1.00 -0.35 -14.04
CA VAL A 55 0.26 0.47 -15.00
C VAL A 55 0.65 0.05 -16.41
N THR A 56 -0.35 -0.32 -17.20
CA THR A 56 -0.29 -0.56 -18.64
C THR A 56 -0.75 0.69 -19.37
N VAL A 57 0.03 1.11 -20.38
CA VAL A 57 -0.27 2.23 -21.27
C VAL A 57 -0.83 1.68 -22.57
#